data_AF-A0A7W3VQT6-F1
#
_entry.id   AF-A0A7W3VQT6-F1
#
_cell.length_a   1.000
_cell.length_b   1.000
_cell.length_c   1.000
_cell.angle_alpha   90.00
_cell.angle_beta   90.00
_cell.angle_gamma   90.00
#
_symmetry.space_group_name_H-M   'P 1'
#
loop_
_entity.id
_entity.type
_entity.pdbx_description
1 polymer ?
#
loop_
_entity_poly.entity_id
_entity_poly.type
_entity_poly.pdbx_seq_one_letter_code
_entity_poly.pdbx_strand_id
1 'polypeptide(L)'
;MIRKNLYATVALIALCTMSITTNAQSQSFGQKIGELLYEMTTKNPDTLKIQNLLKTMDIDDKEVKIGNLSYSIFDGFDGDRMYYIPFTKADESRFTVEQLKRDDQLYFGVQFLLSSTYTLNSQNQVNYSNPTYAYNVNLDEVSQYCTTPMKYKNGSGNNPESPLLSCIYTNPDSKKRMMYWVVFEQPTGNQKGNTIKEIKFQSIELWQK
;
A
#
# COMPACT_ATOMS: atom_id res chain seq x y z
N MET A 1 55.56 30.58 -18.02
CA MET A 1 54.86 30.31 -16.74
C MET A 1 53.35 30.14 -16.98
N ILE A 2 52.93 29.24 -17.89
CA ILE A 2 51.52 29.10 -18.35
C ILE A 2 51.14 27.61 -18.53
N ARG A 3 51.61 26.74 -17.63
CA ARG A 3 51.28 25.30 -17.66
C ARG A 3 50.67 24.75 -16.37
N LYS A 4 50.61 25.56 -15.30
CA LYS A 4 50.04 25.13 -14.00
C LYS A 4 48.53 25.34 -13.88
N ASN A 5 47.93 26.19 -14.72
CA ASN A 5 46.50 26.51 -14.62
C ASN A 5 45.59 25.58 -15.44
N LEU A 6 46.12 24.75 -16.35
CA LEU A 6 45.31 23.86 -17.17
C LEU A 6 44.89 22.59 -16.42
N TYR A 7 45.75 22.07 -15.54
CA TYR A 7 45.47 20.87 -14.75
C TYR A 7 44.47 21.11 -13.62
N ALA A 8 44.39 22.33 -13.10
CA ALA A 8 43.42 22.70 -12.06
C ALA A 8 41.98 22.73 -12.63
N THR A 9 41.80 23.14 -13.89
CA THR A 9 40.48 23.20 -14.52
C THR A 9 39.98 21.83 -14.97
N VAL A 10 40.88 20.93 -15.41
CA VAL A 10 40.53 19.55 -15.79
C VAL A 10 40.18 18.70 -14.56
N ALA A 11 40.86 18.91 -13.42
CA ALA A 11 40.53 18.24 -12.16
C ALA A 11 39.15 18.67 -11.59
N LEU A 12 38.74 19.91 -11.82
CA LEU A 12 37.44 20.43 -11.34
C LEU A 12 36.25 19.82 -12.12
N ILE A 13 36.43 19.56 -13.43
CA ILE A 13 35.39 18.94 -14.28
C ILE A 13 35.27 17.44 -14.02
N ALA A 14 36.37 16.76 -13.65
CA ALA A 14 36.36 15.35 -13.25
C ALA A 14 35.68 15.11 -11.89
N LEU A 15 35.64 16.12 -10.99
CA LEU A 15 34.92 16.02 -9.72
C LEU A 15 33.40 16.24 -9.86
N CYS A 16 32.95 16.98 -10.87
CA CYS A 16 31.51 17.22 -11.12
C CYS A 16 30.83 16.08 -11.89
N THR A 17 31.59 15.11 -12.40
CA THR A 17 31.07 13.94 -13.15
C THR A 17 30.98 12.67 -12.31
N MET A 18 31.28 12.73 -11.00
CA MET A 18 30.72 11.79 -10.02
C MET A 18 29.25 12.11 -9.77
N SER A 19 28.48 12.07 -10.86
CA SER A 19 27.28 11.26 -10.98
C SER A 19 26.60 11.02 -9.64
N ILE A 20 25.81 12.00 -9.26
CA ILE A 20 24.65 11.84 -8.39
C ILE A 20 23.72 10.89 -9.15
N THR A 21 24.04 9.59 -9.19
CA THR A 21 23.05 8.55 -9.39
C THR A 21 22.34 8.45 -8.06
N THR A 22 21.45 9.40 -7.79
CA THR A 22 20.29 9.08 -6.96
C THR A 22 19.57 7.98 -7.72
N ASN A 23 19.89 6.72 -7.40
CA ASN A 23 18.94 5.65 -7.59
C ASN A 23 17.68 6.14 -6.89
N ALA A 24 16.68 6.58 -7.66
CA ALA A 24 15.35 6.80 -7.12
C ALA A 24 14.97 5.46 -6.52
N GLN A 25 15.06 5.37 -5.19
CA GLN A 25 14.83 4.12 -4.50
C GLN A 25 13.36 3.80 -4.75
N SER A 26 13.11 2.75 -5.54
CA SER A 26 11.75 2.31 -5.85
C SER A 26 11.03 2.09 -4.53
N GLN A 27 9.90 2.78 -4.36
CA GLN A 27 9.05 2.68 -3.18
C GLN A 27 8.59 1.22 -2.99
N SER A 28 8.68 0.70 -1.76
CA SER A 28 8.20 -0.65 -1.47
C SER A 28 6.68 -0.72 -1.56
N PHE A 29 6.12 -1.92 -1.75
CA PHE A 29 4.66 -2.08 -1.78
C PHE A 29 4.02 -1.65 -0.45
N GLY A 30 4.65 -1.95 0.70
CA GLY A 30 4.20 -1.46 2.01
C GLY A 30 4.13 0.07 2.08
N GLN A 31 5.16 0.77 1.58
CA GLN A 31 5.16 2.23 1.52
C GLN A 31 4.03 2.77 0.63
N LYS A 32 3.72 2.09 -0.48
CA LYS A 32 2.60 2.47 -1.36
C LYS A 32 1.24 2.29 -0.69
N ILE A 33 1.06 1.24 0.12
CA ILE A 33 -0.15 1.05 0.95
C ILE A 33 -0.31 2.21 1.94
N GLY A 34 0.77 2.61 2.61
CA GLY A 34 0.78 3.76 3.51
C GLY A 34 0.38 5.06 2.84
N GLU A 35 0.89 5.30 1.63
CA GLU A 35 0.54 6.49 0.86
C GLU A 35 -0.92 6.46 0.37
N LEU A 36 -1.45 5.31 -0.04
CA LEU A 36 -2.88 5.17 -0.35
C LEU A 36 -3.74 5.49 0.88
N LEU A 37 -3.42 4.91 2.04
CA LEU A 37 -4.12 5.19 3.29
C LEU A 37 -4.11 6.68 3.62
N TYR A 38 -2.95 7.34 3.49
CA TYR A 38 -2.81 8.76 3.73
C TYR A 38 -3.65 9.60 2.76
N GLU A 39 -3.47 9.42 1.45
CA GLU A 39 -4.13 10.23 0.41
C GLU A 39 -5.66 10.08 0.45
N MET A 40 -6.16 8.85 0.59
CA MET A 40 -7.59 8.55 0.65
C MET A 40 -8.28 9.08 1.91
N THR A 41 -7.51 9.41 2.93
CA THR A 41 -8.02 9.98 4.19
C THR A 41 -7.73 11.46 4.31
N THR A 42 -7.19 12.14 3.31
CA THR A 42 -7.08 13.60 3.38
C THR A 42 -8.48 14.27 3.33
N LYS A 43 -8.56 15.55 3.69
CA LYS A 43 -9.83 16.29 3.63
C LYS A 43 -10.37 16.34 2.18
N ASN A 44 -9.46 16.59 1.23
CA ASN A 44 -9.71 16.65 -0.21
C ASN A 44 -8.77 15.68 -0.93
N PRO A 45 -9.15 14.40 -1.10
CA PRO A 45 -8.31 13.39 -1.74
C PRO A 45 -7.88 13.79 -3.15
N ASP A 46 -6.58 13.75 -3.43
CA ASP A 46 -6.04 13.94 -4.78
C ASP A 46 -6.23 12.65 -5.59
N THR A 47 -7.35 12.59 -6.31
CA THR A 47 -7.70 11.43 -7.14
C THR A 47 -6.68 11.15 -8.26
N LEU A 48 -5.98 12.17 -8.76
CA LEU A 48 -4.95 11.99 -9.78
C LEU A 48 -3.70 11.37 -9.16
N LYS A 49 -3.30 11.82 -7.97
CA LYS A 49 -2.20 11.21 -7.22
C LYS A 49 -2.49 9.75 -6.87
N ILE A 50 -3.70 9.46 -6.37
CA ILE A 50 -4.15 8.09 -6.08
C ILE A 50 -4.09 7.22 -7.35
N GLN A 51 -4.64 7.70 -8.46
CA GLN A 51 -4.60 6.98 -9.74
C GLN A 51 -3.16 6.69 -10.20
N ASN A 52 -2.28 7.68 -10.12
CA ASN A 52 -0.88 7.51 -10.53
C ASN A 52 -0.16 6.52 -9.63
N LEU A 53 -0.39 6.56 -8.31
CA LEU A 53 0.16 5.60 -7.37
C LEU A 53 -0.30 4.17 -7.69
N LEU A 54 -1.60 3.96 -7.95
CA LEU A 54 -2.15 2.66 -8.34
C LEU A 54 -1.56 2.11 -9.64
N LYS A 55 -1.29 2.98 -10.63
CA LYS A 55 -0.63 2.58 -11.89
C LYS A 55 0.79 2.04 -11.69
N THR A 56 1.46 2.39 -10.60
CA THR A 56 2.78 1.81 -10.25
C THR A 56 2.67 0.43 -9.58
N MET A 57 1.45 -0.07 -9.38
CA MET A 57 1.14 -1.36 -8.75
C MET A 57 0.54 -2.34 -9.76
N ASP A 58 0.90 -2.21 -11.03
CA ASP A 58 0.64 -3.24 -12.03
C ASP A 58 1.34 -4.56 -11.67
N ILE A 59 0.74 -5.68 -12.10
CA ILE A 59 1.22 -7.03 -11.80
C ILE A 59 0.95 -7.95 -12.99
N ASP A 60 1.84 -8.92 -13.21
CA ASP A 60 1.69 -9.95 -14.25
C ASP A 60 1.39 -9.40 -15.66
N ASP A 61 2.05 -8.29 -16.03
CA ASP A 61 1.85 -7.56 -17.28
C ASP A 61 0.40 -7.06 -17.50
N LYS A 62 -0.39 -6.97 -16.43
CA LYS A 62 -1.76 -6.47 -16.49
C LYS A 62 -1.82 -5.00 -16.13
N GLU A 63 -2.35 -4.23 -17.06
CA GLU A 63 -2.63 -2.83 -16.84
C GLU A 63 -3.81 -2.62 -15.87
N VAL A 64 -3.67 -1.60 -15.03
CA VAL A 64 -4.78 -1.07 -14.23
C VAL A 64 -5.84 -0.49 -15.16
N LYS A 65 -7.08 -0.97 -15.03
CA LYS A 65 -8.25 -0.44 -15.73
C LYS A 65 -9.02 0.51 -14.82
N ILE A 66 -9.70 1.46 -15.46
CA ILE A 66 -10.53 2.47 -14.81
C ILE A 66 -11.92 2.37 -15.41
N GLY A 67 -12.91 2.18 -14.56
CA GLY A 67 -14.31 2.13 -14.95
C GLY A 67 -15.17 3.06 -14.10
N ASN A 68 -16.38 3.31 -14.57
CA ASN A 68 -17.42 3.94 -13.75
C ASN A 68 -17.99 2.89 -12.81
N LEU A 69 -18.18 3.27 -11.55
CA LEU A 69 -18.89 2.44 -10.59
C LEU A 69 -20.34 2.90 -10.56
N SER A 70 -21.26 2.12 -11.13
CA SER A 70 -22.65 2.56 -11.32
C SER A 70 -23.52 2.51 -10.06
N TYR A 71 -23.06 1.85 -9.00
CA TYR A 71 -23.79 1.71 -7.75
C TYR A 71 -22.84 1.50 -6.57
N SER A 72 -23.32 1.81 -5.36
CA SER A 72 -22.66 1.46 -4.09
C SER A 72 -23.45 0.35 -3.42
N ILE A 73 -22.76 -0.53 -2.68
CA ILE A 73 -23.40 -1.48 -1.75
C ILE A 73 -23.70 -0.84 -0.38
N PHE A 74 -23.19 0.36 -0.13
CA PHE A 74 -23.37 1.10 1.11
C PHE A 74 -24.48 2.14 0.95
N ASP A 75 -25.49 2.07 1.83
CA ASP A 75 -26.63 2.97 1.82
C ASP A 75 -26.19 4.45 1.94
N GLY A 76 -26.77 5.30 1.08
CA GLY A 76 -26.49 6.75 1.08
C GLY A 76 -25.16 7.14 0.44
N PHE A 77 -24.49 6.21 -0.27
CA PHE A 77 -23.32 6.50 -1.09
C PHE A 77 -23.61 6.21 -2.56
N ASP A 78 -23.09 7.04 -3.44
CA ASP A 78 -23.10 6.85 -4.89
C ASP A 78 -21.76 6.25 -5.35
N GLY A 79 -21.83 5.38 -6.36
CA GLY A 79 -20.63 4.94 -7.06
C GLY A 79 -20.06 6.06 -7.92
N ASP A 80 -18.73 6.22 -7.93
CA ASP A 80 -18.05 7.20 -8.77
C ASP A 80 -17.10 6.51 -9.75
N ARG A 81 -16.04 5.88 -9.23
CA ARG A 81 -15.01 5.24 -10.04
C ARG A 81 -14.56 3.93 -9.45
N MET A 82 -14.07 3.06 -10.31
CA MET A 82 -13.42 1.80 -9.93
C MET A 82 -12.07 1.71 -10.64
N TYR A 83 -11.02 1.43 -9.88
CA TYR A 83 -9.69 1.12 -10.40
C TYR A 83 -9.41 -0.35 -10.08
N TYR A 84 -9.06 -1.15 -11.08
CA TYR A 84 -8.93 -2.59 -10.87
C TYR A 84 -7.97 -3.24 -11.86
N ILE A 85 -7.44 -4.39 -11.45
CA ILE A 85 -6.70 -5.29 -12.36
C ILE A 85 -7.65 -6.41 -12.80
N PRO A 86 -7.88 -6.59 -14.12
CA PRO A 86 -8.70 -7.68 -14.62
C PRO A 86 -8.14 -9.06 -14.21
N PHE A 87 -9.04 -9.99 -13.93
CA PHE A 87 -8.68 -11.34 -13.51
C PHE A 87 -9.59 -12.37 -14.17
N THR A 88 -9.05 -13.57 -14.39
CA THR A 88 -9.81 -14.70 -14.96
C THR A 88 -10.02 -15.84 -13.97
N LYS A 89 -9.15 -15.94 -12.96
CA LYS A 89 -9.19 -16.95 -11.91
C LYS A 89 -9.27 -16.31 -10.53
N ALA A 90 -9.84 -17.04 -9.59
CA ALA A 90 -10.07 -16.56 -8.24
C ALA A 90 -8.78 -16.30 -7.44
N ASP A 91 -7.71 -17.04 -7.75
CA ASP A 91 -6.40 -17.01 -7.09
C ASP A 91 -5.40 -16.02 -7.70
N GLU A 92 -5.77 -15.34 -8.80
CA GLU A 92 -4.92 -14.33 -9.41
C GLU A 92 -4.75 -13.12 -8.50
N SER A 93 -3.50 -12.67 -8.39
CA SER A 93 -3.18 -11.45 -7.67
C SER A 93 -3.78 -10.25 -8.38
N ARG A 94 -4.43 -9.39 -7.62
CA ARG A 94 -5.20 -8.25 -8.14
C ARG A 94 -5.47 -7.24 -7.06
N PHE A 95 -5.88 -6.05 -7.48
CA PHE A 95 -6.53 -5.12 -6.59
C PHE A 95 -7.83 -4.58 -7.17
N THR A 96 -8.63 -4.03 -6.27
CA THR A 96 -9.83 -3.25 -6.57
C THR A 96 -9.88 -2.06 -5.63
N VAL A 97 -10.09 -0.88 -6.19
CA VAL A 97 -10.32 0.38 -5.49
C VAL A 97 -11.65 0.93 -5.95
N GLU A 98 -12.61 0.99 -5.05
CA GLU A 98 -13.90 1.65 -5.20
C GLU A 98 -13.77 3.07 -4.66
N GLN A 99 -14.09 4.04 -5.50
CA GLN A 99 -14.26 5.43 -5.13
C GLN A 99 -15.76 5.72 -5.09
N LEU A 100 -16.23 6.14 -3.92
CA LEU A 100 -17.63 6.40 -3.61
C LEU A 100 -17.80 7.88 -3.25
N LYS A 101 -19.02 8.38 -3.41
CA LYS A 101 -19.41 9.75 -3.09
C LYS A 101 -20.57 9.77 -2.10
N ARG A 102 -20.54 10.71 -1.17
CA ARG A 102 -21.72 11.14 -0.42
C ARG A 102 -21.61 12.64 -0.24
N ASP A 103 -22.60 13.36 -0.73
CA ASP A 103 -22.52 14.80 -0.95
C ASP A 103 -21.25 15.15 -1.77
N ASP A 104 -20.49 16.17 -1.36
CA ASP A 104 -19.23 16.57 -2.00
C ASP A 104 -17.99 15.84 -1.44
N GLN A 105 -18.17 14.75 -0.69
CA GLN A 105 -17.06 14.01 -0.08
C GLN A 105 -16.79 12.67 -0.76
N LEU A 106 -15.50 12.33 -0.88
CA LEU A 106 -15.02 11.05 -1.39
C LEU A 106 -14.74 10.07 -0.26
N TYR A 107 -15.09 8.81 -0.52
CA TYR A 107 -14.87 7.67 0.34
C TYR A 107 -14.32 6.51 -0.48
N PHE A 108 -13.55 5.63 0.16
CA PHE A 108 -12.80 4.60 -0.56
C PHE A 108 -12.99 3.23 0.07
N GLY A 109 -13.11 2.22 -0.79
CA GLY A 109 -12.95 0.82 -0.45
C GLY A 109 -11.82 0.22 -1.28
N VAL A 110 -10.86 -0.43 -0.62
CA VAL A 110 -9.69 -1.01 -1.28
C VAL A 110 -9.49 -2.44 -0.84
N GLN A 111 -9.23 -3.31 -1.81
CA GLN A 111 -8.87 -4.71 -1.58
C GLN A 111 -7.72 -5.10 -2.51
N PHE A 112 -6.68 -5.67 -1.94
CA PHE A 112 -5.60 -6.36 -2.64
C PHE A 112 -5.69 -7.85 -2.28
N LEU A 113 -5.74 -8.69 -3.29
CA LEU A 113 -5.56 -10.14 -3.17
C LEU A 113 -4.17 -10.45 -3.72
N LEU A 114 -3.34 -11.09 -2.91
CA LEU A 114 -1.91 -11.25 -3.18
C LEU A 114 -1.35 -12.51 -2.51
N SER A 115 -0.09 -12.86 -2.78
CA SER A 115 0.58 -13.99 -2.13
C SER A 115 2.03 -13.65 -1.76
N SER A 116 2.19 -12.68 -0.85
CA SER A 116 3.51 -12.24 -0.39
C SER A 116 4.02 -13.19 0.68
N THR A 117 4.82 -14.17 0.26
CA THR A 117 5.43 -15.17 1.15
C THR A 117 6.84 -14.73 1.52
N TYR A 118 7.16 -14.72 2.82
CA TYR A 118 8.48 -14.37 3.31
C TYR A 118 8.90 -15.20 4.53
N THR A 119 10.22 -15.28 4.72
CA THR A 119 10.86 -15.87 5.92
C THR A 119 11.75 -14.85 6.60
N LEU A 120 12.02 -15.02 7.88
CA LEU A 120 13.00 -14.24 8.62
C LEU A 120 14.31 -15.04 8.73
N ASN A 121 15.44 -14.41 8.37
CA ASN A 121 16.76 -15.01 8.55
C ASN A 121 17.22 -14.91 10.02
N SER A 122 18.42 -15.42 10.33
CA SER A 122 18.97 -15.38 11.70
C SER A 122 19.27 -13.97 12.23
N GLN A 123 19.25 -12.95 11.37
CA GLN A 123 19.34 -11.54 11.71
C GLN A 123 17.98 -10.84 11.73
N ASN A 124 16.87 -11.58 11.69
CA ASN A 124 15.50 -11.06 11.57
C ASN A 124 15.26 -10.22 10.31
N GLN A 125 16.06 -10.41 9.25
CA GLN A 125 15.83 -9.75 7.97
C GLN A 125 14.88 -10.58 7.10
N VAL A 126 14.06 -9.88 6.33
CA VAL A 126 13.03 -10.46 5.48
C VAL A 126 13.64 -10.99 4.19
N ASN A 127 13.39 -12.27 3.90
CA ASN A 127 13.66 -12.90 2.62
C ASN A 127 12.34 -13.31 1.97
N TYR A 128 12.00 -12.71 0.84
CA TYR A 128 10.81 -13.06 0.06
C TYR A 128 11.02 -14.34 -0.76
N SER A 129 10.02 -15.21 -0.83
CA SER A 129 10.07 -16.43 -1.64
C SER A 129 10.18 -16.13 -3.14
N ASN A 130 9.56 -15.04 -3.60
CA ASN A 130 9.76 -14.49 -4.93
C ASN A 130 10.28 -13.04 -4.80
N PRO A 131 11.59 -12.78 -4.92
CA PRO A 131 12.16 -11.45 -4.71
C PRO A 131 11.65 -10.35 -5.66
N THR A 132 11.16 -10.72 -6.84
CA THR A 132 10.70 -9.76 -7.86
C THR A 132 9.18 -9.58 -7.88
N TYR A 133 8.45 -10.22 -6.96
CA TYR A 133 7.01 -10.09 -6.88
C TYR A 133 6.59 -8.66 -6.49
N ALA A 134 5.72 -8.06 -7.32
CA ALA A 134 5.37 -6.64 -7.22
C ALA A 134 4.70 -6.26 -5.88
N TYR A 135 3.98 -7.19 -5.25
CA TYR A 135 3.28 -6.98 -3.98
C TYR A 135 4.01 -7.58 -2.78
N ASN A 136 5.34 -7.73 -2.87
CA ASN A 136 6.14 -8.13 -1.72
C ASN A 136 6.00 -7.13 -0.57
N VAL A 137 5.51 -7.64 0.55
CA VAL A 137 5.33 -6.92 1.82
C VAL A 137 5.31 -7.93 2.97
N ASN A 138 5.72 -7.48 4.16
CA ASN A 138 5.77 -8.28 5.38
C ASN A 138 5.01 -7.62 6.54
N LEU A 139 4.90 -8.33 7.66
CA LEU A 139 4.21 -7.86 8.88
C LEU A 139 4.71 -6.49 9.37
N ASP A 140 6.02 -6.27 9.42
CA ASP A 140 6.59 -5.03 9.95
C ASP A 140 6.21 -3.84 9.07
N GLU A 141 6.29 -4.01 7.74
CA GLU A 141 5.89 -3.00 6.77
C GLU A 141 4.40 -2.67 6.83
N VAL A 142 3.51 -3.63 7.05
CA VAL A 142 2.06 -3.34 7.11
C VAL A 142 1.62 -2.85 8.50
N SER A 143 2.26 -3.31 9.57
CA SER A 143 1.86 -3.02 10.95
C SER A 143 2.13 -1.57 11.34
N GLN A 144 3.08 -0.88 10.70
CA GLN A 144 3.36 0.54 10.96
C GLN A 144 2.14 1.46 10.70
N TYR A 145 1.21 1.07 9.83
CA TYR A 145 0.00 1.83 9.51
C TYR A 145 -1.17 1.51 10.45
N CYS A 146 -0.93 0.67 11.45
CA CYS A 146 -1.93 0.22 12.38
C CYS A 146 -2.00 1.14 13.61
N THR A 147 -2.81 2.20 13.55
CA THR A 147 -2.82 3.23 14.61
C THR A 147 -3.59 2.82 15.86
N THR A 148 -4.71 2.10 15.71
CA THR A 148 -5.52 1.66 16.86
C THR A 148 -6.09 0.26 16.59
N PRO A 149 -5.72 -0.77 17.38
CA PRO A 149 -6.27 -2.12 17.21
C PRO A 149 -7.79 -2.12 17.34
N MET A 150 -8.49 -2.80 16.43
CA MET A 150 -9.93 -2.98 16.54
C MET A 150 -10.25 -3.96 17.67
N LYS A 151 -11.37 -3.71 18.36
CA LYS A 151 -11.90 -4.62 19.38
C LYS A 151 -13.10 -5.36 18.83
N TYR A 152 -13.10 -6.67 19.00
CA TYR A 152 -14.19 -7.57 18.64
C TYR A 152 -14.82 -8.15 19.90
N LYS A 153 -16.05 -8.66 19.80
CA LYS A 153 -16.77 -9.28 20.92
C LYS A 153 -15.95 -10.40 21.61
N ASN A 154 -15.13 -11.12 20.84
CA ASN A 154 -14.38 -12.29 21.29
C ASN A 154 -12.84 -12.13 21.17
N GLY A 155 -12.31 -10.90 21.04
CA GLY A 155 -10.86 -10.71 20.91
C GLY A 155 -10.43 -9.34 20.39
N SER A 156 -9.12 -9.14 20.22
CA SER A 156 -8.55 -7.94 19.59
C SER A 156 -8.03 -8.26 18.19
N GLY A 157 -8.05 -7.26 17.31
CA GLY A 157 -7.65 -7.40 15.93
C GLY A 157 -6.17 -7.65 15.68
N ASN A 158 -5.31 -7.52 16.69
CA ASN A 158 -3.86 -7.73 16.57
C ASN A 158 -3.37 -8.79 17.56
N ASN A 159 -4.19 -9.81 17.85
CA ASN A 159 -3.75 -10.94 18.65
C ASN A 159 -2.66 -11.72 17.88
N PRO A 160 -1.46 -11.97 18.45
CA PRO A 160 -0.41 -12.78 17.82
C PRO A 160 -0.85 -14.20 17.44
N GLU A 161 -1.86 -14.75 18.10
CA GLU A 161 -2.44 -16.06 17.81
C GLU A 161 -3.44 -16.03 16.62
N SER A 162 -3.79 -14.83 16.15
CA SER A 162 -4.73 -14.62 15.04
C SER A 162 -3.98 -14.45 13.71
N PRO A 163 -4.49 -15.02 12.61
CA PRO A 163 -4.00 -14.77 11.25
C PRO A 163 -4.51 -13.44 10.66
N LEU A 164 -4.87 -12.48 11.52
CA LEU A 164 -5.45 -11.20 11.14
C LEU A 164 -4.75 -10.09 11.92
N LEU A 165 -4.29 -9.08 11.20
CA LEU A 165 -4.04 -7.74 11.73
C LEU A 165 -5.27 -6.89 11.40
N SER A 166 -5.90 -6.30 12.41
CA SER A 166 -7.07 -5.45 12.23
C SER A 166 -7.05 -4.24 13.15
N CYS A 167 -7.13 -3.09 12.52
CA CYS A 167 -7.03 -1.81 13.19
C CYS A 167 -7.72 -0.70 12.42
N ILE A 168 -7.77 0.44 13.07
CA ILE A 168 -8.07 1.71 12.46
C ILE A 168 -6.73 2.38 12.09
N TYR A 169 -6.62 2.85 10.86
CA TYR A 169 -5.67 3.87 10.47
C TYR A 169 -6.32 5.25 10.70
N THR A 170 -5.61 6.16 11.34
CA THR A 170 -6.05 7.55 11.54
C THR A 170 -5.05 8.46 10.85
N ASN A 171 -5.52 9.24 9.87
CA ASN A 171 -4.67 10.22 9.21
C ASN A 171 -4.16 11.23 10.24
N PRO A 172 -2.83 11.47 10.31
CA PRO A 172 -2.27 12.37 11.30
C PRO A 172 -2.75 13.82 11.14
N ASP A 173 -3.09 14.23 9.91
CA ASP A 173 -3.43 15.61 9.58
C ASP A 173 -4.94 15.86 9.57
N SER A 174 -5.69 15.02 8.85
CA SER A 174 -7.14 15.22 8.69
C SER A 174 -7.99 14.61 9.80
N LYS A 175 -7.42 13.68 10.57
CA LYS A 175 -8.11 12.81 11.55
C LYS A 175 -9.20 11.91 10.97
N LYS A 176 -9.39 11.87 9.64
CA LYS A 176 -10.25 10.85 9.00
C LYS A 176 -9.66 9.47 9.24
N ARG A 177 -10.54 8.47 9.28
CA ARG A 177 -10.19 7.11 9.71
C ARG A 177 -10.57 6.10 8.64
N MET A 178 -9.71 5.11 8.47
CA MET A 178 -10.00 3.91 7.69
C MET A 178 -9.92 2.68 8.57
N MET A 179 -10.86 1.76 8.40
CA MET A 179 -10.65 0.40 8.86
C MET A 179 -9.63 -0.28 7.97
N TYR A 180 -8.70 -1.01 8.56
CA TYR A 180 -7.57 -1.63 7.90
C TYR A 180 -7.40 -3.07 8.39
N TRP A 181 -7.32 -4.00 7.44
CA TRP A 181 -7.20 -5.43 7.67
C TRP A 181 -6.08 -6.00 6.81
N VAL A 182 -5.28 -6.87 7.40
CA VAL A 182 -4.30 -7.68 6.69
C VAL A 182 -4.47 -9.13 7.12
N VAL A 183 -4.70 -10.01 6.15
CA VAL A 183 -4.93 -11.43 6.37
C VAL A 183 -3.66 -12.20 6.04
N PHE A 184 -3.26 -13.06 6.98
CA PHE A 184 -2.09 -13.90 6.93
C PHE A 184 -2.50 -15.37 6.79
N GLU A 185 -1.64 -16.23 6.26
CA GLU A 185 -1.86 -17.68 6.27
C GLU A 185 -1.71 -18.30 7.66
N GLN A 186 -0.75 -17.78 8.43
CA GLN A 186 -0.41 -18.24 9.77
C GLN A 186 -0.66 -17.12 10.78
N PRO A 187 -0.76 -17.45 12.08
CA PRO A 187 -0.83 -16.44 13.14
C PRO A 187 0.26 -15.37 13.00
N THR A 188 -0.10 -14.10 13.25
CA THR A 188 0.82 -12.96 13.10
C THR A 188 2.05 -13.05 14.00
N GLY A 189 1.96 -13.78 15.13
CA GLY A 189 3.06 -14.05 16.03
C GLY A 189 4.09 -15.08 15.52
N ASN A 190 3.91 -15.65 14.32
CA ASN A 190 4.87 -16.61 13.77
C ASN A 190 6.21 -15.93 13.44
N GLN A 191 7.24 -16.25 14.24
CA GLN A 191 8.57 -15.65 14.13
C GLN A 191 9.45 -16.20 13.00
N LYS A 192 8.99 -17.19 12.23
CA LYS A 192 9.79 -17.79 11.14
C LYS A 192 9.50 -17.19 9.76
N GLY A 193 8.40 -16.45 9.62
CA GLY A 193 7.88 -16.03 8.33
C GLY A 193 6.37 -16.23 8.21
N ASN A 194 5.78 -15.66 7.17
CA ASN A 194 4.36 -15.77 6.91
C ASN A 194 4.04 -15.50 5.43
N THR A 195 2.79 -15.72 5.05
CA THR A 195 2.23 -15.33 3.77
C THR A 195 1.12 -14.33 4.01
N ILE A 196 1.22 -13.13 3.42
CA ILE A 196 0.10 -12.18 3.37
C ILE A 196 -0.74 -12.51 2.15
N LYS A 197 -2.04 -12.73 2.36
CA LYS A 197 -3.00 -13.13 1.32
C LYS A 197 -3.94 -12.02 0.88
N GLU A 198 -4.23 -11.11 1.80
CA GLU A 198 -5.16 -10.01 1.54
C GLU A 198 -4.74 -8.78 2.34
N ILE A 199 -4.86 -7.63 1.71
CA ILE A 199 -4.82 -6.33 2.37
C ILE A 199 -6.09 -5.59 1.98
N LYS A 200 -6.87 -5.16 2.97
CA LYS A 200 -8.13 -4.45 2.76
C LYS A 200 -8.18 -3.20 3.63
N PHE A 201 -8.62 -2.08 3.07
CA PHE A 201 -8.95 -0.90 3.86
C PHE A 201 -10.14 -0.16 3.30
N GLN A 202 -10.94 0.41 4.19
CA GLN A 202 -12.20 1.06 3.83
C GLN A 202 -12.45 2.27 4.73
N SER A 203 -13.00 3.35 4.17
CA SER A 203 -13.48 4.49 4.94
C SER A 203 -14.46 4.01 6.02
N ILE A 204 -14.27 4.45 7.27
CA ILE A 204 -15.08 3.99 8.41
C ILE A 204 -16.55 4.40 8.26
N GLU A 205 -16.78 5.53 7.58
CA GLU A 205 -18.10 6.13 7.37
C GLU A 205 -19.01 5.27 6.50
N LEU A 206 -18.45 4.35 5.70
CA LEU A 206 -19.21 3.37 4.91
C LEU A 206 -20.00 2.40 5.79
N TRP A 207 -19.61 2.27 7.06
CA TRP A 207 -20.20 1.34 8.02
C TRP A 207 -20.95 2.03 9.16
N GLN A 208 -21.04 3.36 9.10
CA GLN A 208 -21.79 4.17 10.04
C GLN A 208 -23.21 4.37 9.48
N LYS A 209 -24.21 3.97 10.28
CA LYS A 209 -25.62 4.25 10.01
C LYS A 209 -25.99 5.64 10.49
#